data_AF-A0A536UPX6-F1
#
_entry.id   AF-A0A536UPX6-F1
#
_cell.length_a   1.000
_cell.length_b   1.000
_cell.length_c   1.000
_cell.angle_alpha   90.00
_cell.angle_beta   90.00
_cell.angle_gamma   90.00
#
_symmetry.space_group_name_H-M   'P 1'
#
loop_
_entity.id
_entity.type
_entity.pdbx_description
1 polymer ?
#
loop_
_entity_poly.entity_id
_entity_poly.type
_entity_poly.pdbx_seq_one_letter_code
_entity_poly.pdbx_strand_id
1 'polypeptide(L)'
;MVMGKLQAVPGELQAAGTMDTKAEAISLLVDGELEHERVEHACSSLREPGCIRTWVCYHVIGDALRGVATMPAGFAARFSEHLAAEPTVLAPTRARPTPTAVAWAAAATIAAVSVVGWVALTTMPGGDVGPAIAAAKQAATIRAADARPRVDNEYLLVHQEYSPTTAIQGVRPYLRAVAASEPDARP
;
A
#
# COMPACT_ATOMS: atom_id res chain seq x y z
N MET A 1 2.25 32.47 57.88
CA MET A 1 1.36 32.19 56.74
C MET A 1 2.12 32.57 55.48
N VAL A 2 2.95 31.65 54.98
CA VAL A 2 3.80 31.86 53.79
C VAL A 2 3.08 31.18 52.62
N MET A 3 2.43 31.97 51.77
CA MET A 3 1.91 31.50 50.48
C MET A 3 3.11 31.26 49.56
N GLY A 4 3.55 30.00 49.49
CA GLY A 4 4.51 29.57 48.47
C GLY A 4 3.87 29.73 47.10
N LYS A 5 4.38 30.68 46.31
CA LYS A 5 4.01 30.79 44.89
C LYS A 5 4.61 29.59 44.15
N LEU A 6 3.75 28.67 43.74
CA LEU A 6 4.05 27.68 42.71
C LEU A 6 4.16 28.43 41.38
N GLN A 7 5.34 28.99 41.09
CA GLN A 7 5.68 29.35 39.72
C GLN A 7 5.97 28.05 38.98
N ALA A 8 5.01 27.59 38.18
CA ALA A 8 5.22 26.51 37.23
C ALA A 8 6.39 26.90 36.31
N VAL A 9 7.39 26.02 36.22
CA VAL A 9 8.57 26.24 35.38
C VAL A 9 8.09 26.23 33.92
N PRO A 10 8.43 27.23 33.09
CA PRO A 10 7.88 27.37 31.74
C PRO A 10 8.03 26.13 30.85
N GLY A 11 9.02 25.27 31.11
CA GLY A 11 9.22 23.99 30.41
C GLY A 11 8.20 22.90 30.74
N GLU A 12 7.61 22.89 31.93
CA GLU A 12 6.63 21.86 32.32
C GLU A 12 5.30 22.03 31.58
N LEU A 13 4.85 23.27 31.37
CA LEU A 13 3.63 23.55 30.61
C LEU A 13 3.75 23.14 29.14
N GLN A 14 4.94 23.34 28.54
CA GLN A 14 5.20 23.03 27.14
C GLN A 14 5.35 21.51 26.93
N ALA A 15 5.99 20.81 27.88
CA ALA A 15 6.05 19.36 27.91
C ALA A 15 4.65 18.74 28.08
N ALA A 16 3.81 19.28 28.96
CA ALA A 16 2.43 18.83 29.17
C ALA A 16 1.58 19.00 27.90
N GLY A 17 1.60 20.17 27.26
CA GLY A 17 0.86 20.40 26.01
C GLY A 17 1.33 19.52 24.84
N THR A 18 2.61 19.19 24.79
CA THR A 18 3.15 18.26 23.79
C THR A 18 2.70 16.83 24.06
N MET A 19 2.60 16.41 25.33
CA MET A 19 2.08 15.09 25.70
C MET A 19 0.59 14.96 25.40
N ASP A 20 -0.22 15.99 25.66
CA ASP A 20 -1.65 15.98 25.34
C ASP A 20 -1.88 15.83 23.83
N THR A 21 -1.12 16.55 23.01
CA THR A 21 -1.20 16.44 21.54
C THR A 21 -0.82 15.04 21.05
N LYS A 22 0.20 14.42 21.67
CA LYS A 22 0.61 13.03 21.35
C LYS A 22 -0.46 12.02 21.77
N ALA A 23 -1.07 12.20 22.94
CA ALA A 23 -2.12 11.33 23.45
C ALA A 23 -3.39 11.41 22.58
N GLU A 24 -3.75 12.59 22.10
CA GLU A 24 -4.84 12.79 21.13
C GLU A 24 -4.55 12.07 19.80
N ALA A 25 -3.35 12.26 19.23
CA ALA A 25 -2.96 11.58 18.01
C ALA A 25 -2.97 10.04 18.14
N ILE A 26 -2.58 9.53 19.31
CA ILE A 26 -2.67 8.10 19.64
C ILE A 26 -4.12 7.65 19.71
N SER A 27 -5.02 8.43 20.33
CA SER A 27 -6.45 8.10 20.37
C SER A 27 -7.05 8.01 18.97
N LEU A 28 -6.79 9.01 18.13
CA LEU A 28 -7.22 9.02 16.72
C LEU A 28 -6.66 7.81 15.95
N LEU A 29 -5.41 7.42 16.23
CA LEU A 29 -4.80 6.24 15.61
C LEU A 29 -5.47 4.93 16.08
N VAL A 30 -5.80 4.81 17.37
CA VAL A 30 -6.51 3.64 17.93
C VAL A 30 -7.89 3.48 17.29
N ASP A 31 -8.60 4.59 17.09
CA ASP A 31 -9.95 4.59 16.51
C ASP A 31 -9.95 4.51 14.97
N GLY A 32 -8.79 4.69 14.32
CA GLY A 32 -8.66 4.70 12.86
C GLY A 32 -9.07 6.01 12.19
N GLU A 33 -9.24 7.07 12.97
CA GLU A 33 -9.68 8.41 12.53
C GLU A 33 -8.51 9.38 12.26
N LEU A 34 -7.26 8.89 12.36
CA LEU A 34 -6.08 9.69 12.07
C LEU A 34 -5.87 9.85 10.55
N GLU A 35 -5.66 11.08 10.11
CA GLU A 35 -5.36 11.44 8.72
C GLU A 35 -4.10 10.73 8.22
N HIS A 36 -4.15 10.25 6.96
CA HIS A 36 -3.12 9.39 6.37
C HIS A 36 -1.71 9.99 6.47
N GLU A 37 -1.57 11.30 6.29
CA GLU A 37 -0.29 12.01 6.33
C GLU A 37 0.35 12.00 7.74
N ARG A 38 -0.46 11.80 8.79
CA ARG A 38 0.01 11.81 10.19
C ARG A 38 0.28 10.43 10.75
N VAL A 39 -0.19 9.36 10.09
CA VAL A 39 -0.04 7.97 10.56
C VAL A 39 1.42 7.61 10.79
N GLU A 40 2.30 7.91 9.83
CA GLU A 40 3.72 7.58 9.94
C GLU A 40 4.37 8.28 11.15
N HIS A 41 4.05 9.56 11.36
CA HIS A 41 4.54 10.31 12.51
C HIS A 41 4.00 9.75 13.84
N ALA A 42 2.70 9.44 13.93
CA ALA A 42 2.12 8.83 15.11
C ALA A 42 2.75 7.46 15.41
N CYS A 43 2.94 6.60 14.40
CA CYS A 43 3.65 5.33 14.54
C CYS A 43 5.10 5.52 15.00
N SER A 44 5.81 6.53 14.49
CA SER A 44 7.17 6.85 14.93
C SER A 44 7.21 7.24 16.42
N SER A 45 6.19 7.96 16.90
CA SER A 45 6.10 8.39 18.29
C SER A 45 5.89 7.23 19.27
N LEU A 46 5.32 6.10 18.82
CA LEU A 46 5.14 4.88 19.63
C LEU A 46 6.47 4.24 20.06
N ARG A 47 7.62 4.68 19.52
CA ARG A 47 8.94 4.29 20.03
C ARG A 47 9.23 4.89 21.42
N GLU A 48 8.56 5.98 21.78
CA GLU A 48 8.72 6.60 23.09
C GLU A 48 7.96 5.80 24.18
N PRO A 49 8.57 5.54 25.35
CA PRO A 49 7.94 4.75 26.42
C PRO A 49 6.60 5.31 26.92
N GLY A 50 6.41 6.64 26.87
CA GLY A 50 5.16 7.28 27.25
C GLY A 50 4.04 6.98 26.26
N CYS A 51 4.32 7.16 24.96
CA CYS A 51 3.36 6.94 23.88
C CYS A 51 2.89 5.48 23.82
N ILE A 52 3.81 4.51 23.88
CA ILE A 52 3.43 3.09 23.86
C ILE A 52 2.60 2.69 25.09
N ARG A 53 2.88 3.28 26.25
CA ARG A 53 2.08 3.04 27.46
C ARG A 53 0.66 3.57 27.32
N THR A 54 0.49 4.76 26.72
CA THR A 54 -0.84 5.31 26.40
C THR A 54 -1.59 4.43 25.41
N TRP A 55 -0.93 4.01 24.32
CA TRP A 55 -1.48 3.07 23.34
C TRP A 55 -1.99 1.77 23.99
N VAL A 56 -1.16 1.14 24.82
CA VAL A 56 -1.54 -0.09 25.55
C VAL A 56 -2.70 0.18 26.50
N CYS A 57 -2.69 1.30 27.24
CA CYS A 57 -3.76 1.67 28.16
C CYS A 57 -5.11 1.75 27.46
N TYR A 58 -5.19 2.41 26.30
CA TYR A 58 -6.43 2.54 25.53
C TYR A 58 -6.96 1.20 25.04
N HIS A 59 -6.09 0.31 24.54
CA HIS A 59 -6.51 -1.04 24.17
C HIS A 59 -6.99 -1.86 25.36
N VAL A 60 -6.31 -1.81 26.50
CA VAL A 60 -6.71 -2.54 27.71
C VAL A 60 -8.07 -2.06 28.23
N ILE A 61 -8.34 -0.75 28.21
CA ILE A 61 -9.67 -0.21 28.54
C ILE A 61 -10.72 -0.76 27.57
N GLY A 62 -10.43 -0.74 26.26
CA GLY A 62 -11.31 -1.27 25.22
C GLY A 62 -11.62 -2.75 25.40
N ASP A 63 -10.61 -3.56 25.70
CA ASP A 63 -10.74 -5.00 25.94
C ASP A 63 -11.56 -5.29 27.18
N ALA A 64 -11.32 -4.54 28.28
CA ALA A 64 -12.09 -4.66 29.52
C ALA A 64 -13.57 -4.32 29.31
N LEU A 65 -13.88 -3.28 28.54
CA LEU A 65 -15.26 -2.90 28.21
C LEU A 65 -15.97 -3.95 27.34
N ARG A 66 -15.23 -4.67 26.49
CA ARG A 66 -15.74 -5.74 25.62
C ARG A 66 -15.80 -7.11 26.33
N GLY A 67 -15.29 -7.23 27.56
CA GLY A 67 -15.21 -8.49 28.27
C GLY A 67 -14.19 -9.47 27.68
N VAL A 68 -13.19 -8.97 26.96
CA VAL A 68 -12.10 -9.78 26.39
C VAL A 68 -11.10 -10.10 27.50
N ALA A 69 -10.71 -11.37 27.61
CA ALA A 69 -9.74 -11.81 28.61
C ALA A 69 -8.39 -11.12 28.40
N THR A 70 -7.74 -10.73 29.49
CA THR A 70 -6.43 -10.09 29.45
C THR A 70 -5.37 -11.06 28.95
N MET A 71 -4.43 -10.56 28.18
CA MET A 71 -3.30 -11.38 27.72
C MET A 71 -2.44 -11.83 28.92
N PRO A 72 -1.83 -13.03 28.84
CA PRO A 72 -0.88 -13.48 29.84
C PRO A 72 0.28 -12.49 29.99
N ALA A 73 0.75 -12.30 31.23
CA ALA A 73 1.91 -11.45 31.50
C ALA A 73 3.12 -11.91 30.67
N GLY A 74 3.84 -10.95 30.10
CA GLY A 74 5.02 -11.22 29.27
C GLY A 74 4.72 -11.71 27.85
N PHE A 75 3.45 -11.82 27.43
CA PHE A 75 3.10 -12.19 26.06
C PHE A 75 3.80 -11.30 25.02
N ALA A 76 3.69 -9.97 25.14
CA ALA A 76 4.27 -9.03 24.19
C ALA A 76 5.80 -9.15 24.09
N ALA A 77 6.48 -9.39 25.21
CA ALA A 77 7.93 -9.59 25.23
C ALA A 77 8.32 -10.88 24.48
N ARG A 78 7.68 -12.00 24.80
CA ARG A 78 7.90 -13.27 24.09
C ARG A 78 7.58 -13.17 22.61
N PHE A 79 6.47 -12.52 22.26
CA PHE A 79 6.08 -12.30 20.86
C PHE A 79 7.14 -11.48 20.13
N SER A 80 7.60 -10.37 20.72
CA SER A 80 8.66 -9.55 20.14
C SER A 80 9.97 -10.32 19.96
N GLU A 81 10.34 -11.18 20.90
CA GLU A 81 11.54 -12.02 20.80
C GLU A 81 11.43 -13.02 19.64
N HIS A 82 10.28 -13.69 19.51
CA HIS A 82 10.05 -14.65 18.42
C HIS A 82 10.02 -13.93 17.07
N LEU A 83 9.32 -12.80 16.98
CA LEU A 83 9.25 -11.99 15.76
C LEU A 83 10.63 -11.48 15.32
N ALA A 84 11.49 -11.08 16.26
CA ALA A 84 12.85 -10.65 15.94
C ALA A 84 13.74 -11.80 15.43
N ALA A 85 13.41 -13.05 15.78
CA ALA A 85 14.10 -14.24 15.32
C ALA A 85 13.61 -14.74 13.95
N GLU A 86 12.48 -14.22 13.46
CA GLU A 86 11.97 -14.59 12.14
C GLU A 86 12.81 -13.98 11.02
N PRO A 87 13.11 -14.71 9.94
CA PRO A 87 13.80 -14.16 8.79
C PRO A 87 12.90 -13.13 8.10
N THR A 88 13.34 -11.87 8.03
CA THR A 88 12.60 -10.79 7.35
C THR A 88 12.35 -11.16 5.88
N VAL A 89 11.12 -11.55 5.56
CA VAL A 89 10.70 -11.79 4.18
C VAL A 89 10.62 -10.44 3.47
N LEU A 90 11.70 -10.08 2.77
CA LEU A 90 11.69 -8.94 1.87
C LEU A 90 10.76 -9.28 0.70
N ALA A 91 9.53 -8.76 0.74
CA ALA A 91 8.67 -8.77 -0.44
C ALA A 91 9.46 -8.15 -1.62
N PRO A 92 9.44 -8.76 -2.82
CA PRO A 92 10.21 -8.26 -3.94
C PRO A 92 9.84 -6.80 -4.21
N THR A 93 10.84 -5.92 -4.09
CA THR A 93 10.65 -4.49 -4.34
C THR A 93 10.22 -4.30 -5.78
N ARG A 94 9.22 -3.44 -5.99
CA ARG A 94 8.70 -3.16 -7.33
C ARG A 94 9.83 -2.54 -8.15
N ALA A 95 10.34 -3.28 -9.14
CA ALA A 95 11.40 -2.80 -10.00
C ALA A 95 10.96 -1.50 -10.69
N ARG A 96 11.68 -0.41 -10.44
CA ARG A 96 11.46 0.86 -11.13
C ARG A 96 12.01 0.72 -12.56
N PRO A 97 11.28 1.15 -13.60
CA PRO A 97 11.82 1.14 -14.96
C PRO A 97 13.12 1.96 -15.01
N THR A 98 14.15 1.39 -15.64
CA THR A 98 15.42 2.08 -15.85
C THR A 98 15.22 3.23 -16.84
N PRO A 99 16.02 4.31 -16.76
CA PRO A 99 15.95 5.42 -17.73
C PRO A 99 16.14 4.93 -19.17
N THR A 100 16.95 3.88 -19.37
CA THR A 100 17.13 3.22 -20.67
C THR A 100 15.85 2.57 -21.19
N ALA A 101 15.08 1.88 -20.33
CA ALA A 101 13.81 1.28 -20.72
C ALA A 101 12.78 2.35 -21.13
N VAL A 102 12.77 3.49 -20.44
CA VAL A 102 11.92 4.64 -20.80
C VAL A 102 12.34 5.22 -22.15
N ALA A 103 13.64 5.38 -22.39
CA ALA A 103 14.16 5.89 -23.65
C ALA A 103 13.81 4.98 -24.84
N TRP A 104 13.94 3.66 -24.68
CA TRP A 104 13.52 2.69 -25.71
C TRP A 104 12.02 2.71 -25.97
N ALA A 105 11.19 2.82 -24.93
CA ALA A 105 9.75 2.94 -25.10
C ALA A 105 9.36 4.21 -25.86
N ALA A 106 10.02 5.34 -25.56
CA ALA A 106 9.82 6.59 -26.29
C ALA A 106 10.25 6.46 -27.76
N ALA A 107 11.43 5.91 -28.02
CA ALA A 107 11.94 5.68 -29.37
C ALA A 107 11.02 4.76 -30.18
N ALA A 108 10.54 3.66 -29.58
CA ALA A 108 9.60 2.75 -30.20
C ALA A 108 8.26 3.42 -30.54
N THR A 109 7.76 4.30 -29.67
CA THR A 109 6.53 5.06 -29.92
C THR A 109 6.70 6.01 -31.10
N ILE A 110 7.81 6.73 -31.16
CA ILE A 110 8.13 7.62 -32.27
C ILE A 110 8.21 6.83 -33.58
N ALA A 111 8.96 5.72 -33.59
CA ALA A 111 9.10 4.86 -34.76
C ALA A 111 7.75 4.32 -35.24
N ALA A 112 6.90 3.84 -34.32
CA ALA A 112 5.57 3.34 -34.66
C ALA A 112 4.69 4.42 -35.28
N VAL A 113 4.65 5.63 -34.69
CA VAL A 113 3.88 6.77 -35.24
C VAL A 113 4.41 7.17 -36.62
N SER A 114 5.73 7.17 -36.82
CA SER A 114 6.33 7.48 -38.12
C SER A 114 5.93 6.46 -39.19
N VAL A 115 5.97 5.16 -38.88
CA VAL A 115 5.55 4.10 -39.82
C VAL A 115 4.06 4.23 -40.15
N VAL A 116 3.21 4.45 -39.14
CA VAL A 116 1.77 4.64 -39.35
C VAL A 116 1.49 5.88 -40.21
N GLY A 117 2.18 6.99 -39.95
CA GLY A 117 2.06 8.22 -40.75
C GLY A 117 2.49 8.02 -42.20
N TRP A 118 3.58 7.29 -42.44
CA TRP A 118 4.05 6.96 -43.78
C TRP A 118 3.05 6.09 -44.55
N VAL A 119 2.52 5.04 -43.91
CA VAL A 119 1.49 4.19 -44.50
C VAL A 119 0.25 5.02 -44.84
N ALA A 120 -0.25 5.84 -43.90
CA ALA A 120 -1.41 6.69 -44.14
C ALA A 120 -1.22 7.62 -45.36
N LEU A 121 -0.04 8.23 -45.51
CA LEU A 121 0.28 9.11 -46.63
C LEU A 121 0.32 8.36 -47.98
N THR A 122 0.73 7.09 -47.98
CA THR A 122 0.92 6.29 -49.20
C THR A 122 -0.31 5.48 -49.59
N THR A 123 -1.19 5.13 -48.66
CA THR A 123 -2.35 4.27 -48.90
C THR A 123 -3.71 4.98 -48.89
N MET A 124 -3.79 6.27 -48.52
CA MET A 124 -5.06 7.04 -48.51
C MET A 124 -5.10 8.13 -49.60
N PRO A 125 -5.44 7.78 -50.86
CA PRO A 125 -5.69 8.78 -51.89
C PRO A 125 -7.05 9.46 -51.61
N GLY A 126 -7.05 10.75 -51.26
CA GLY A 126 -8.27 11.57 -51.21
C GLY A 126 -8.72 12.09 -49.83
N GLY A 127 -7.93 11.95 -48.77
CA GLY A 127 -8.17 12.67 -47.51
C GLY A 127 -9.35 12.20 -46.64
N ASP A 128 -9.95 11.04 -46.96
CA ASP A 128 -11.05 10.50 -46.16
C ASP A 128 -10.51 9.79 -44.89
N VAL A 129 -10.34 10.57 -43.82
CA VAL A 129 -9.72 10.15 -42.54
C VAL A 129 -10.69 9.45 -41.58
N GLY A 130 -11.98 9.37 -41.91
CA GLY A 130 -13.03 8.79 -41.06
C GLY A 130 -12.74 7.36 -40.56
N PRO A 131 -12.33 6.41 -41.43
CA PRO A 131 -12.04 5.03 -41.04
C PRO A 131 -10.80 4.91 -40.13
N ALA A 132 -9.76 5.72 -40.38
CA ALA A 132 -8.54 5.73 -39.56
C ALA A 132 -8.81 6.23 -38.14
N ILE A 133 -9.63 7.27 -38.00
CA ILE A 133 -10.02 7.82 -36.69
C ILE A 133 -10.84 6.80 -35.89
N ALA A 134 -11.71 6.03 -36.55
CA ALA A 134 -12.49 4.97 -35.91
C ALA A 134 -11.58 3.82 -35.40
N ALA A 135 -10.62 3.38 -36.21
CA ALA A 135 -9.65 2.35 -35.83
C ALA A 135 -8.71 2.82 -34.69
N ALA A 136 -8.26 4.06 -34.73
CA ALA A 136 -7.43 4.65 -33.66
C ALA A 136 -8.18 4.72 -32.32
N LYS A 137 -9.49 5.05 -32.34
CA LYS A 137 -10.34 5.03 -31.13
C LYS A 137 -10.47 3.62 -30.54
N GLN A 138 -10.56 2.59 -31.38
CA GLN A 138 -10.61 1.20 -30.91
C GLN A 138 -9.26 0.76 -30.33
N ALA A 139 -8.13 1.11 -30.97
CA ALA A 139 -6.80 0.81 -30.46
C ALA A 139 -6.51 1.49 -29.10
N ALA A 140 -7.03 2.70 -28.87
CA ALA A 140 -6.91 3.42 -27.61
C ALA A 140 -7.63 2.74 -26.42
N THR A 141 -8.49 1.75 -26.67
CA THR A 141 -9.14 0.96 -25.61
C THR A 141 -8.29 -0.21 -25.11
N ILE A 142 -7.25 -0.60 -25.84
CA ILE A 142 -6.34 -1.68 -25.43
C ILE A 142 -5.36 -1.14 -24.39
N ARG A 143 -5.47 -1.61 -23.14
CA ARG A 143 -4.49 -1.24 -22.11
C ARG A 143 -3.20 -2.00 -22.34
N ALA A 144 -2.06 -1.34 -22.16
CA ALA A 144 -0.74 -2.00 -22.19
C ALA A 144 -0.63 -3.19 -21.20
N ALA A 145 -1.46 -3.21 -20.16
CA ALA A 145 -1.56 -4.31 -19.20
C ALA A 145 -2.16 -5.60 -19.80
N ASP A 146 -2.91 -5.51 -20.90
CA ASP A 146 -3.54 -6.63 -21.61
C ASP A 146 -2.59 -7.25 -22.63
N ALA A 147 -1.59 -6.48 -23.10
CA ALA A 147 -0.56 -6.93 -24.05
C ALA A 147 0.69 -7.53 -23.37
N ARG A 148 0.79 -7.47 -22.04
CA ARG A 148 1.96 -7.98 -21.31
C ARG A 148 1.83 -9.50 -21.14
N PRO A 149 2.90 -10.30 -21.41
CA PRO A 149 2.89 -11.72 -21.11
C PRO A 149 2.52 -11.93 -19.65
N ARG A 150 1.68 -12.93 -19.38
CA ARG A 150 1.34 -13.30 -18.00
C ARG A 150 2.64 -13.75 -17.32
N VAL A 151 3.00 -13.07 -16.24
CA VAL A 151 4.10 -13.51 -15.38
C VAL A 151 3.49 -14.45 -14.36
N ASP A 152 3.85 -15.72 -14.44
CA ASP A 152 3.46 -16.72 -13.46
C ASP A 152 4.18 -16.39 -12.14
N ASN A 153 3.42 -15.95 -11.15
CA ASN A 153 3.95 -15.63 -9.83
C ASN A 153 3.44 -16.70 -8.85
N GLU A 154 4.24 -17.74 -8.67
CA GLU A 154 3.95 -18.89 -7.79
C GLU A 154 3.61 -18.44 -6.37
N TYR A 155 4.30 -17.42 -5.83
CA TYR A 155 3.99 -16.86 -4.51
C TYR A 155 2.56 -16.30 -4.43
N LEU A 156 2.11 -15.60 -5.47
CA LEU A 156 0.74 -15.05 -5.54
C LEU A 156 -0.29 -16.15 -5.77
N LEU A 157 0.03 -17.20 -6.53
CA LEU A 157 -0.85 -18.36 -6.70
C LEU A 157 -1.11 -19.04 -5.36
N VAL A 158 -0.05 -19.35 -4.61
CA VAL A 158 -0.16 -19.96 -3.29
C VAL A 158 -0.93 -19.04 -2.33
N HIS A 159 -0.64 -17.74 -2.31
CA HIS A 159 -1.37 -16.81 -1.42
C HIS A 159 -2.84 -16.59 -1.82
N GLN A 160 -3.22 -16.81 -3.07
CA GLN A 160 -4.63 -16.78 -3.50
C GLN A 160 -5.39 -18.03 -3.06
N GLU A 161 -4.76 -19.21 -3.07
CA GLU A 161 -5.40 -20.45 -2.62
C GLU A 161 -5.68 -20.48 -1.11
N TYR A 162 -4.84 -19.81 -0.32
CA TYR A 162 -4.95 -19.81 1.15
C TYR A 162 -5.59 -18.56 1.76
N SER A 163 -6.04 -17.58 0.96
CA SER A 163 -6.71 -16.39 1.51
C SER A 163 -8.18 -16.66 1.86
N PRO A 164 -8.62 -16.51 3.13
CA PRO A 164 -10.01 -16.73 3.54
C PRO A 164 -10.99 -15.62 3.07
N THR A 165 -10.57 -14.74 2.16
CA THR A 165 -11.34 -13.56 1.73
C THR A 165 -12.44 -13.89 0.70
N THR A 166 -12.55 -15.13 0.23
CA THR A 166 -13.59 -15.54 -0.75
C THR A 166 -15.00 -15.67 -0.15
N ALA A 167 -15.21 -15.33 1.13
CA ALA A 167 -16.50 -15.50 1.82
C ALA A 167 -17.22 -14.21 2.25
N ILE A 168 -16.98 -13.04 1.64
CA ILE A 168 -17.81 -11.84 1.89
C ILE A 168 -18.59 -11.45 0.63
N GLN A 169 -19.89 -11.74 0.70
CA GLN A 169 -20.93 -11.33 -0.23
C GLN A 169 -20.93 -9.80 -0.45
N GLY A 170 -21.08 -9.37 -1.71
CA GLY A 170 -21.82 -8.13 -1.99
C GLY A 170 -21.13 -6.98 -2.72
N VAL A 171 -19.83 -7.02 -3.02
CA VAL A 171 -19.20 -6.03 -3.90
C VAL A 171 -18.24 -6.76 -4.82
N ARG A 172 -18.49 -6.72 -6.15
CA ARG A 172 -17.62 -7.35 -7.16
C ARG A 172 -16.20 -6.75 -7.08
N PRO A 173 -15.18 -7.47 -6.59
CA PRO A 173 -13.81 -7.02 -6.69
C PRO A 173 -13.27 -7.46 -8.05
N TYR A 174 -12.40 -6.65 -8.63
CA TYR A 174 -11.65 -6.96 -9.84
C TYR A 174 -10.72 -8.17 -9.63
N LEU A 175 -11.26 -9.38 -9.65
CA LEU A 175 -10.45 -10.60 -9.69
C LEU A 175 -9.85 -10.73 -11.09
N ARG A 176 -8.62 -10.24 -11.23
CA ARG A 176 -7.72 -10.74 -12.26
C ARG A 176 -7.29 -12.14 -11.82
N ALA A 177 -7.99 -13.17 -12.30
CA ALA A 177 -7.53 -14.54 -12.15
C ALA A 177 -6.11 -14.64 -12.73
N VAL A 178 -5.16 -15.19 -11.97
CA VAL A 178 -3.88 -15.67 -12.49
C VAL A 178 -4.07 -17.17 -12.71
N ALA A 179 -3.69 -17.68 -13.87
CA ALA A 179 -3.84 -19.07 -14.25
C ALA A 179 -2.48 -19.43 -14.84
N ALA A 180 -1.89 -20.49 -14.29
CA ALA A 180 -0.64 -21.02 -14.78
C ALA A 180 -0.84 -21.51 -16.22
N SER A 181 0.12 -21.20 -17.08
CA SER A 181 0.21 -21.88 -18.37
C SER A 181 0.97 -23.18 -18.11
N GLU A 182 0.34 -24.33 -18.36
CA GLU A 182 1.04 -25.62 -18.26
C GLU A 182 2.24 -25.61 -19.24
N PRO A 183 3.47 -25.92 -18.80
CA PRO A 183 4.60 -25.97 -19.70
C PRO A 183 4.35 -27.05 -20.75
N ASP A 184 4.47 -26.70 -22.04
CA ASP A 184 4.38 -27.62 -23.19
C ASP A 184 5.40 -28.76 -23.01
N ALA A 185 4.96 -29.83 -22.35
CA ALA A 185 5.69 -31.07 -22.24
C ALA A 185 5.56 -31.78 -23.58
N ARG A 186 6.41 -31.41 -24.53
CA ARG A 186 6.60 -32.18 -25.76
C ARG A 186 7.86 -33.04 -25.64
N PRO A 187 7.77 -34.36 -25.93
CA PRO A 187 8.89 -35.29 -25.84
C PRO A 187 9.99 -35.04 -26.89
#